data_AF-A0A257QPD8-F1
#
_entry.id   AF-A0A257QPD8-F1
#
_cell.length_a   1.000
_cell.length_b   1.000
_cell.length_c   1.000
_cell.angle_alpha   90.00
_cell.angle_beta   90.00
_cell.angle_gamma   90.00
#
_symmetry.space_group_name_H-M   'P 1'
#
loop_
_entity.id
_entity.type
_entity.pdbx_description
1 polymer ?
#
loop_
_entity_poly.entity_id
_entity_poly.type
_entity_poly.pdbx_seq_one_letter_code
_entity_poly.pdbx_strand_id
1 'polypeptide(L)' 'MTIDEILSASSMPLASPSYPKGPFRFNNREYLLIHYESDPAAIRAMLPEPLEPDGNHVFYEWMKMPDSSGF' A
#
# COMPACT_ATOMS: atom_id res chain seq x y z
N MET A 1 -26.83 0.31 17.34
CA MET A 1 -25.57 -0.43 17.53
C MET A 1 -25.86 -1.78 18.15
N THR A 2 -26.20 -2.73 17.29
CA THR A 2 -26.24 -4.16 17.61
C THR A 2 -24.83 -4.75 17.57
N ILE A 3 -24.64 -5.96 18.10
CA ILE A 3 -23.37 -6.69 17.98
C ILE A 3 -23.01 -6.89 16.50
N ASP A 4 -24.00 -7.21 15.65
CA ASP A 4 -23.79 -7.40 14.22
C ASP A 4 -23.29 -6.13 13.53
N GLU A 5 -23.80 -4.95 13.91
CA GLU A 5 -23.32 -3.66 13.38
C GLU A 5 -21.85 -3.42 13.76
N ILE A 6 -21.44 -3.75 14.99
CA ILE A 6 -20.05 -3.63 15.46
C ILE A 6 -19.13 -4.59 14.71
N LEU A 7 -19.52 -5.85 14.58
CA LEU A 7 -18.77 -6.87 13.83
C LEU A 7 -18.68 -6.54 12.34
N SER A 8 -19.62 -5.75 11.83
CA SER A 8 -19.64 -5.31 10.44
C SER A 8 -18.77 -4.06 10.18
N ALA A 9 -18.18 -3.42 11.19
CA ALA A 9 -17.35 -2.22 11.00
C ALA A 9 -16.13 -2.49 10.10
N SER A 10 -15.73 -1.49 9.30
CA SER A 10 -14.55 -1.61 8.42
C SER A 10 -13.24 -1.51 9.19
N SER A 11 -13.19 -0.61 10.16
CA SER A 11 -12.03 -0.35 11.00
C SER A 11 -12.43 0.41 12.26
N MET A 12 -11.45 0.68 13.11
CA MET A 12 -11.62 1.50 14.31
C MET A 12 -11.18 2.95 14.05
N PRO A 13 -11.71 3.94 14.80
CA PRO A 13 -12.76 3.81 15.83
C PRO A 13 -14.16 3.61 15.23
N LEU A 14 -15.04 2.90 15.95
CA LEU A 14 -16.34 2.46 15.43
C LEU A 14 -17.24 3.58 14.89
N ALA A 15 -17.30 4.72 15.59
CA ALA A 15 -18.16 5.85 15.20
C ALA A 15 -17.58 6.70 14.06
N SER A 16 -16.31 6.49 13.70
CA SER A 16 -15.62 7.19 12.61
C SER A 16 -14.46 6.30 12.12
N PRO A 17 -14.77 5.21 11.40
CA PRO A 17 -13.74 4.26 10.98
C PRO A 17 -12.61 4.97 10.24
N SER A 18 -11.36 4.64 10.57
CA SER A 18 -10.16 5.22 9.95
C SER A 18 -10.07 5.00 8.43
N TYR A 19 -10.80 4.01 7.90
CA TYR A 19 -10.96 3.77 6.47
C TYR A 19 -12.24 2.98 6.21
N PRO A 20 -12.92 3.21 5.08
CA PRO A 20 -14.14 2.48 4.72
C PRO A 20 -13.82 1.08 4.16
N LYS A 21 -14.87 0.28 3.91
CA LYS A 21 -14.72 -0.97 3.14
C LYS A 21 -14.47 -0.64 1.67
N GLY A 22 -13.60 -1.43 1.04
CA GLY A 22 -13.35 -1.34 -0.40
C GLY A 22 -14.52 -1.86 -1.27
N PRO A 23 -14.33 -1.92 -2.59
CA PRO A 23 -13.05 -1.74 -3.30
C PRO A 23 -12.61 -0.28 -3.38
N PHE A 24 -11.29 -0.03 -3.31
CA PHE A 24 -10.70 1.28 -3.53
C PHE A 24 -10.38 1.47 -5.03
N ARG A 25 -10.99 2.47 -5.65
CA ARG A 25 -10.72 2.89 -7.03
C ARG A 25 -9.75 4.06 -7.04
N PHE A 26 -8.77 3.99 -7.93
CA PHE A 26 -7.76 5.03 -8.14
C PHE A 26 -7.88 5.52 -9.59
N ASN A 27 -8.65 6.58 -9.82
CA ASN A 27 -8.83 7.14 -11.14
C ASN A 27 -7.68 8.10 -11.45
N ASN A 28 -7.16 8.04 -12.68
CA ASN A 28 -6.06 8.88 -13.14
C ASN A 28 -4.83 8.83 -12.20
N ARG A 29 -4.51 7.66 -11.65
CA ARG A 29 -3.28 7.44 -10.88
C ARG A 29 -2.09 7.58 -11.82
N GLU A 30 -1.26 8.59 -11.58
CA GLU A 30 -0.06 8.89 -12.36
C GLU A 30 1.17 8.31 -11.65
N TYR A 31 2.06 7.67 -12.41
CA TYR A 31 3.29 7.06 -11.91
C TYR A 31 4.52 7.67 -12.59
N LEU A 32 5.55 7.97 -11.80
CA LEU A 32 6.92 8.17 -12.27
C LEU A 32 7.81 7.15 -11.57
N LEU A 33 8.44 6.27 -12.35
CA LEU A 33 9.28 5.19 -11.87
C LEU A 33 10.72 5.40 -12.37
N ILE A 34 11.67 5.46 -11.44
CA ILE A 34 13.10 5.42 -11.76
C ILE A 34 13.62 4.04 -11.40
N HIS A 35 14.02 3.30 -12.43
CA HIS A 35 14.61 1.97 -12.29
C HIS A 35 16.14 2.09 -12.33
N TYR A 36 16.81 1.63 -11.29
CA TYR A 36 18.26 1.75 -11.18
C TYR A 36 18.87 0.52 -10.50
N GLU A 37 20.14 0.28 -10.77
CA GLU A 37 20.93 -0.77 -10.14
C GLU A 37 21.47 -0.29 -8.77
N SER A 38 21.40 -1.15 -7.75
CA SER A 38 21.83 -0.87 -6.38
C SER A 38 22.76 -1.97 -5.86
N ASP A 39 23.32 -1.77 -4.66
CA ASP A 39 24.16 -2.75 -3.98
C ASP A 39 23.34 -4.01 -3.60
N PRO A 40 23.70 -5.22 -4.11
CA PRO A 40 23.01 -6.46 -3.78
C PRO A 40 22.99 -6.76 -2.27
N ALA A 41 24.04 -6.40 -1.54
CA ALA A 41 24.12 -6.63 -0.10
C ALA A 41 23.12 -5.76 0.68
N ALA A 42 22.93 -4.52 0.25
CA ALA A 42 21.94 -3.61 0.84
C ALA A 42 20.51 -4.10 0.58
N ILE A 43 20.22 -4.61 -0.62
CA ILE A 43 18.90 -5.20 -0.93
C ILE A 43 18.63 -6.43 -0.05
N ARG A 44 19.60 -7.35 0.05
CA ARG A 44 19.47 -8.56 0.88
C ARG A 44 19.23 -8.24 2.36
N ALA A 45 19.86 -7.19 2.88
CA ALA A 45 19.71 -6.77 4.28
C ALA A 45 18.31 -6.22 4.61
N MET A 46 17.57 -5.71 3.63
CA MET A 46 16.22 -5.15 3.83
C MET A 46 15.09 -6.17 3.60
N LEU A 47 15.40 -7.32 3.00
CA LEU A 47 14.41 -8.36 2.72
C LEU A 47 14.20 -9.25 3.95
N PRO A 48 12.96 -9.36 4.47
CA PRO A 48 12.64 -10.30 5.53
C PRO A 48 12.70 -11.75 5.01
N GLU A 49 13.10 -12.68 5.88
CA GLU A 49 13.02 -14.12 5.56
C GLU A 49 11.55 -14.54 5.36
N PRO A 50 11.24 -15.43 4.38
CA PRO A 50 12.15 -16.16 3.50
C PRO A 50 12.28 -15.55 2.09
N LEU A 51 12.07 -14.24 1.93
CA LEU A 51 12.12 -13.61 0.60
C LEU A 51 13.55 -13.60 0.05
N GLU A 52 13.67 -13.74 -1.27
CA GLU A 52 14.92 -13.65 -2.02
C GLU A 52 14.92 -12.45 -2.97
N PRO A 53 16.07 -11.76 -3.17
CA PRO A 53 16.15 -10.68 -4.15
C PRO A 53 15.90 -11.15 -5.59
N ASP A 54 15.05 -10.44 -6.32
CA ASP A 54 14.90 -10.59 -7.77
C ASP A 54 15.90 -9.65 -8.49
N GLY A 55 17.17 -10.05 -8.47
CA GLY A 55 18.27 -9.23 -8.98
C GLY A 55 18.67 -8.09 -8.03
N ASN A 56 19.39 -7.10 -8.56
CA ASN A 56 19.93 -5.97 -7.81
C ASN A 56 19.37 -4.61 -8.24
N HIS A 57 18.14 -4.59 -8.76
CA HIS A 57 17.49 -3.36 -9.18
C HIS A 57 16.44 -2.89 -8.17
N VAL A 58 16.23 -1.58 -8.13
CA VAL A 58 15.23 -0.92 -7.29
C VAL A 58 14.36 -0.01 -8.16
N PHE A 59 13.07 0.03 -7.85
CA PHE A 59 12.15 1.02 -8.37
C PHE A 59 11.95 2.12 -7.33
N TYR A 60 12.37 3.33 -7.65
CA TYR A 60 12.02 4.51 -6.89
C TYR A 60 10.78 5.15 -7.50
N GLU A 61 9.70 5.26 -6.74
CA GLU A 61 8.40 5.68 -7.25
C GLU A 61 7.95 7.05 -6.72
N TRP A 62 7.37 7.85 -7.61
CA TRP A 62 6.43 8.90 -7.27
C TRP A 62 5.07 8.55 -7.82
N MET A 63 4.06 8.85 -7.02
CA MET A 63 2.71 8.43 -7.32
C MET A 63 1.74 9.54 -6.94
N LYS A 64 1.04 10.04 -7.95
CA LYS A 64 -0.01 11.03 -7.77
C LYS A 64 -1.35 10.33 -7.91
N MET A 65 -2.17 10.45 -6.88
CA MET A 65 -3.48 9.81 -6.81
C MET A 65 -4.56 10.89 -6.67
N PRO A 66 -4.87 11.63 -7.77
CA PRO A 66 -5.71 12.82 -7.70
C PRO A 66 -7.18 12.52 -7.41
N ASP A 67 -7.64 11.29 -7.69
CA ASP A 67 -9.01 10.84 -7.43
C ASP A 67 -8.97 9.39 -6.93
N SER A 68 -9.04 9.22 -5.61
CA SER A 68 -9.06 7.93 -4.93
C SER A 68 -10.31 7.80 -4.10
N SER A 69 -11.13 6.78 -4.34
CA SER A 69 -12.29 6.53 -3.50
C SER A 69 -11.85 6.03 -2.12
N GLY A 70 -12.52 6.47 -1.07
CA GLY A 70 -12.31 5.97 0.30
C GLY A 70 -11.32 6.79 1.14
N PHE A 71 -10.95 7.98 0.66
CA PHE A 71 -10.16 8.99 1.36
C PHE A 71 -10.83 10.36 1.27
#